data_AF-A0A953SWD2-F1
#
_entry.id   AF-A0A953SWD2-F1
#
_cell.length_a   1.000
_cell.length_b   1.000
_cell.length_c   1.000
_cell.angle_alpha   90.00
_cell.angle_beta   90.00
_cell.angle_gamma   90.00
#
_symmetry.space_group_name_H-M   'P 1'
#
loop_
_entity.id
_entity.type
_entity.pdbx_description
1 polymer ?
#
loop_
_entity_poly.entity_id
_entity_poly.type
_entity_poly.pdbx_seq_one_letter_code
_entity_poly.pdbx_strand_id
1 'polypeptide(L)'
;MTGSVLATACAVLSFHVSAQVVLEPAAKTIKLGKAEITSLAIAPKGDRILVGTDSGAELRDLESGKRVAQFPYDEDGSKAVYYTAFNENGEFVVLIGYAGTREVWDVKSGKQDKMLSRQGWIPDAIRTKDMGLRKGNSNFDRFYLQTEADQDGITARADRDGAVVFTDADGNALQTLTFSENKDQHHRAPCLFHNGQFITGTDDGRVLFYELAKP
;
A
#
# COMPACT_ATOMS: atom_id res chain seq x y z
N MET A 1 -24.05 -66.40 5.73
CA MET A 1 -24.04 -65.32 6.74
C MET A 1 -23.31 -64.13 6.13
N THR A 2 -24.06 -63.25 5.49
CA THR A 2 -23.57 -62.02 4.83
C THR A 2 -23.67 -60.88 5.81
N GLY A 3 -22.54 -60.33 6.24
CA GLY A 3 -22.48 -59.14 7.10
C GLY A 3 -22.24 -57.89 6.26
N SER A 4 -23.21 -56.99 6.23
CA SER A 4 -23.07 -55.65 5.64
C SER A 4 -22.59 -54.68 6.72
N VAL A 5 -21.46 -54.01 6.47
CA VAL A 5 -21.00 -52.89 7.30
C VAL A 5 -21.38 -51.60 6.58
N LEU A 6 -22.30 -50.82 7.15
CA LEU A 6 -22.56 -49.44 6.71
C LEU A 6 -21.50 -48.53 7.32
N ALA A 7 -20.67 -47.91 6.48
CA ALA A 7 -19.82 -46.80 6.88
C ALA A 7 -20.62 -45.49 6.76
N THR A 8 -20.89 -44.83 7.88
CA THR A 8 -21.49 -43.50 7.88
C THR A 8 -20.39 -42.47 7.60
N ALA A 9 -20.42 -41.87 6.42
CA ALA A 9 -19.57 -40.74 6.09
C ALA A 9 -20.08 -39.49 6.84
N CYS A 10 -19.34 -39.06 7.86
CA CYS A 10 -19.58 -37.79 8.52
C CYS A 10 -19.07 -36.67 7.60
N ALA A 11 -19.97 -36.02 6.86
CA ALA A 11 -19.64 -34.84 6.09
C ALA A 11 -19.29 -33.70 7.06
N VAL A 12 -18.02 -33.34 7.12
CA VAL A 12 -17.59 -32.11 7.81
C VAL A 12 -18.06 -30.96 6.93
N LEU A 13 -19.12 -30.27 7.35
CA LEU A 13 -19.54 -29.01 6.75
C LEU A 13 -18.52 -27.94 7.13
N SER A 14 -17.59 -27.67 6.22
CA SER A 14 -16.70 -26.51 6.32
C SER A 14 -17.53 -25.25 6.10
N PHE A 15 -17.93 -24.59 7.18
CA PHE A 15 -18.50 -23.25 7.12
C PHE A 15 -17.42 -22.30 6.61
N HIS A 16 -17.55 -21.85 5.36
CA HIS A 16 -16.80 -20.70 4.90
C HIS A 16 -17.43 -19.49 5.57
N VAL A 17 -16.77 -18.94 6.58
CA VAL A 17 -17.10 -17.60 7.07
C VAL A 17 -16.73 -16.66 5.94
N SER A 18 -17.70 -16.29 5.11
CA SER A 18 -17.52 -15.21 4.15
C SER A 18 -17.22 -13.96 4.95
N ALA A 19 -16.04 -13.38 4.75
CA ALA A 19 -15.68 -12.08 5.28
C ALA A 19 -16.83 -11.10 5.05
N GLN A 20 -17.16 -10.31 6.07
CA GLN A 20 -18.19 -9.29 5.90
C GLN A 20 -17.66 -8.27 4.89
N VAL A 21 -18.35 -8.15 3.75
CA VAL A 21 -18.11 -7.05 2.81
C VAL A 21 -18.67 -5.79 3.46
N VAL A 22 -17.79 -4.94 3.97
CA VAL A 22 -18.18 -3.72 4.64
C VAL A 22 -18.15 -2.58 3.63
N LEU A 23 -19.34 -2.07 3.28
CA LEU A 23 -19.51 -0.88 2.45
C LEU A 23 -19.42 0.40 3.31
N GLU A 24 -18.33 0.56 4.06
CA GLU A 24 -18.12 1.78 4.84
C GLU A 24 -17.51 2.86 3.94
N PRO A 25 -18.05 4.10 3.94
CA PRO A 25 -17.38 5.21 3.31
C PRO A 25 -16.09 5.53 4.07
N ALA A 26 -15.04 5.90 3.35
CA ALA A 26 -13.82 6.38 3.98
C ALA A 26 -14.11 7.57 4.89
N ALA A 27 -13.56 7.57 6.11
CA ALA A 27 -13.66 8.67 7.07
C ALA A 27 -13.06 9.96 6.51
N LYS A 28 -12.05 9.83 5.65
CA LYS A 28 -11.42 10.93 4.93
C LYS A 28 -10.97 10.51 3.54
N THR A 29 -10.96 11.46 2.62
CA THR A 29 -10.37 11.30 1.29
C THR A 29 -9.50 12.49 0.93
N ILE A 30 -8.28 12.22 0.47
CA ILE A 30 -7.42 13.20 -0.20
C ILE A 30 -7.44 12.89 -1.70
N LYS A 31 -7.84 13.88 -2.52
CA LYS A 31 -7.93 13.73 -3.98
C LYS A 31 -6.72 14.35 -4.67
N LEU A 32 -6.08 13.56 -5.52
CA LEU A 32 -5.04 13.98 -6.45
C LEU A 32 -5.66 14.20 -7.84
N GLY A 33 -4.82 14.48 -8.83
CA GLY A 33 -5.21 14.34 -10.23
C GLY A 33 -5.43 12.87 -10.60
N LYS A 34 -5.91 12.62 -11.82
CA LYS A 34 -6.10 11.26 -12.33
C LYS A 34 -4.73 10.57 -12.48
N ALA A 35 -4.40 9.71 -11.53
CA ALA A 35 -3.14 8.99 -11.42
C ALA A 35 -3.34 7.76 -10.52
N GLU A 36 -2.76 6.63 -10.88
CA GLU A 36 -2.78 5.44 -10.03
C GLU A 36 -1.90 5.66 -8.79
N ILE A 37 -2.43 5.40 -7.59
CA ILE A 37 -1.65 5.47 -6.35
C ILE A 37 -0.98 4.12 -6.07
N THR A 38 0.34 4.10 -6.05
CA THR A 38 1.15 2.86 -6.00
C THR A 38 1.86 2.68 -4.67
N SER A 39 2.11 3.76 -3.92
CA SER A 39 2.75 3.71 -2.60
C SER A 39 2.42 4.93 -1.74
N LEU A 40 2.49 4.76 -0.42
CA LEU A 40 2.17 5.78 0.58
C LEU A 40 3.20 5.76 1.72
N ALA A 41 3.61 6.94 2.16
CA ALA A 41 4.40 7.11 3.37
C ALA A 41 3.92 8.32 4.18
N ILE A 42 3.80 8.16 5.50
CA ILE A 42 3.52 9.27 6.42
C ILE A 42 4.84 9.90 6.86
N ALA A 43 4.88 11.24 6.85
CA ALA A 43 6.04 11.96 7.36
C ALA A 43 6.24 11.67 8.86
N PRO A 44 7.49 11.69 9.38
CA PRO A 44 7.76 11.39 10.79
C PRO A 44 6.98 12.23 11.80
N LYS A 45 6.60 13.47 11.42
CA LYS A 45 5.78 14.36 12.24
C LYS A 45 4.27 14.05 12.20
N GLY A 46 3.82 13.15 11.34
CA GLY A 46 2.41 12.80 11.16
C GLY A 46 1.55 13.88 10.50
N ASP A 47 2.15 14.94 9.97
CA ASP A 47 1.46 16.11 9.41
C ASP A 47 1.30 16.05 7.88
N ARG A 48 2.00 15.12 7.21
CA ARG A 48 2.03 15.02 5.75
C ARG A 48 2.03 13.56 5.30
N ILE A 49 1.55 13.34 4.08
CA ILE A 49 1.63 12.08 3.37
C ILE A 49 2.34 12.27 2.03
N LEU A 50 3.32 11.41 1.75
CA LEU A 50 3.93 11.25 0.45
C LEU A 50 3.16 10.18 -0.30
N VAL A 51 2.71 10.52 -1.51
CA VAL A 51 1.91 9.66 -2.37
C VAL A 51 2.70 9.40 -3.64
N GLY A 52 3.16 8.16 -3.82
CA GLY A 52 3.75 7.69 -5.08
C GLY A 52 2.66 7.32 -6.07
N THR A 53 2.87 7.66 -7.34
CA THR A 53 1.93 7.40 -8.42
C THR A 53 2.61 6.85 -9.67
N ASP A 54 1.81 6.49 -10.67
CA ASP A 54 2.23 6.22 -12.05
C ASP A 54 2.90 7.41 -12.78
N SER A 55 2.92 8.59 -12.15
CA SER A 55 3.23 9.88 -12.76
C SER A 55 4.19 10.74 -11.90
N GLY A 56 4.87 10.11 -10.94
CA GLY A 56 5.80 10.74 -10.02
C GLY A 56 5.36 10.55 -8.57
N ALA A 57 5.63 11.54 -7.72
CA ALA A 57 5.11 11.56 -6.36
C ALA A 57 4.63 12.96 -5.96
N GLU A 58 3.69 13.01 -5.02
CA GLU A 58 3.19 14.25 -4.44
C GLU A 58 3.26 14.21 -2.92
N LEU A 59 3.75 15.31 -2.33
CA LEU A 59 3.65 15.54 -0.89
C LEU A 59 2.37 16.32 -0.61
N ARG A 60 1.52 15.77 0.25
CA ARG A 60 0.22 16.32 0.61
C ARG A 60 0.17 16.62 2.10
N ASP A 61 -0.39 17.76 2.44
CA ASP A 61 -0.73 18.10 3.82
C ASP A 61 -1.82 17.17 4.31
N LEU A 62 -1.60 16.50 5.45
CA LEU A 62 -2.49 15.44 5.88
C LEU A 62 -3.84 15.99 6.34
N GLU A 63 -3.88 17.19 6.91
CA GLU A 63 -5.12 17.81 7.42
C GLU A 63 -5.98 18.37 6.27
N SER A 64 -5.42 19.25 5.45
CA SER A 64 -6.13 19.96 4.40
C SER A 64 -6.18 19.23 3.05
N GLY A 65 -5.35 18.20 2.85
CA GLY A 65 -5.20 17.49 1.57
C GLY A 65 -4.52 18.31 0.47
N LYS A 66 -4.06 19.53 0.79
CA LYS A 66 -3.41 20.42 -0.19
C LYS A 66 -2.04 19.86 -0.58
N ARG A 67 -1.69 20.03 -1.86
CA ARG A 67 -0.35 19.69 -2.35
C ARG A 67 0.67 20.67 -1.80
N VAL A 68 1.67 20.14 -1.11
CA VAL A 68 2.81 20.87 -0.56
C VAL A 68 3.97 20.88 -1.56
N ALA A 69 4.25 19.73 -2.18
CA ALA A 69 5.31 19.59 -3.17
C ALA A 69 4.94 18.51 -4.20
N GLN A 70 5.62 18.54 -5.35
CA GLN A 70 5.56 17.52 -6.37
C GLN A 70 6.99 17.12 -6.73
N PHE A 71 7.22 15.83 -6.87
CA PHE A 71 8.50 15.24 -7.22
C PHE A 71 8.34 14.47 -8.53
N PRO A 72 8.74 15.06 -9.66
CA PRO A 72 8.82 14.34 -10.92
C PRO A 72 9.75 13.14 -10.77
N TYR A 73 9.40 12.02 -11.40
CA TYR A 73 10.25 10.84 -11.47
C TYR A 73 10.38 10.46 -12.94
N ASP A 74 11.59 10.13 -13.37
CA ASP A 74 11.85 9.59 -14.70
C ASP A 74 12.97 8.56 -14.62
N GLU A 75 12.65 7.34 -15.02
CA GLU A 75 13.57 6.22 -15.11
C GLU A 75 13.43 5.60 -16.50
N ASP A 76 14.28 6.05 -17.41
CA ASP A 76 14.28 5.67 -18.81
C ASP A 76 12.90 5.83 -19.49
N GLY A 77 12.22 6.94 -19.19
CA GLY A 77 10.89 7.27 -19.71
C GLY A 77 9.72 6.68 -18.92
N SER A 78 9.97 5.83 -17.92
CA SER A 78 8.96 5.44 -16.93
C SER A 78 8.83 6.48 -15.83
N LYS A 79 7.61 6.85 -15.47
CA LYS A 79 7.31 7.83 -14.40
C LYS A 79 6.73 7.21 -13.15
N ALA A 80 6.54 5.89 -13.15
CA ALA A 80 5.91 5.18 -12.05
C ALA A 80 6.85 5.06 -10.87
N VAL A 81 6.37 5.47 -9.70
CA VAL A 81 7.05 5.37 -8.41
C VAL A 81 6.42 4.22 -7.63
N TYR A 82 7.12 3.10 -7.47
CA TYR A 82 6.60 1.93 -6.75
C TYR A 82 6.91 1.94 -5.26
N TYR A 83 7.83 2.81 -4.83
CA TYR A 83 8.19 2.95 -3.43
C TYR A 83 8.48 4.40 -3.07
N THR A 84 7.97 4.79 -1.91
CA THR A 84 8.14 6.12 -1.32
C THR A 84 8.48 6.01 0.15
N ALA A 85 9.39 6.85 0.65
CA ALA A 85 9.73 6.92 2.06
C ALA A 85 10.27 8.30 2.44
N PHE A 86 10.18 8.62 3.73
CA PHE A 86 10.92 9.74 4.34
C PHE A 86 12.18 9.22 5.02
N ASN A 87 13.18 10.08 5.14
CA ASN A 87 14.22 9.87 6.15
C ASN A 87 13.69 10.20 7.57
N GLU A 88 14.44 9.84 8.61
CA GLU A 88 13.98 9.91 10.01
C GLU A 88 13.52 11.32 10.46
N ASN A 89 14.17 12.38 9.95
CA ASN A 89 13.82 13.75 10.30
C ASN A 89 12.80 14.40 9.33
N GLY A 90 12.43 13.72 8.24
CA GLY A 90 11.46 14.16 7.24
C GLY A 90 11.96 15.24 6.28
N GLU A 91 13.26 15.56 6.27
CA GLU A 91 13.84 16.56 5.38
C GLU A 91 14.06 16.05 3.95
N PHE A 92 14.21 14.73 3.80
CA PHE A 92 14.39 14.07 2.52
C PHE A 92 13.34 13.01 2.28
N VAL A 93 12.98 12.85 1.01
CA VAL A 93 12.17 11.73 0.54
C VAL A 93 12.95 10.90 -0.47
N VAL A 94 12.64 9.61 -0.51
CA VAL A 94 13.20 8.65 -1.46
C VAL A 94 12.08 8.14 -2.34
N LEU A 95 12.30 8.18 -3.65
CA LEU A 95 11.43 7.59 -4.67
C LEU A 95 12.19 6.48 -5.39
N ILE A 96 11.51 5.37 -5.66
CA ILE A 96 12.08 4.25 -6.44
C ILE A 96 11.02 3.73 -7.40
N GLY A 97 11.41 3.58 -8.66
CA GLY A 97 10.60 3.04 -9.77
C GLY A 97 10.99 1.62 -10.17
N TYR A 98 10.66 1.26 -11.41
CA TYR A 98 10.79 -0.10 -11.95
C TYR A 98 12.23 -0.56 -12.21
N ALA A 99 13.20 0.28 -12.51
CA ALA A 99 14.58 -0.19 -12.68
C ALA A 99 15.38 -0.16 -11.35
N GLY A 100 14.74 0.27 -10.25
CA GLY A 100 15.34 0.36 -8.92
C GLY A 100 16.19 1.62 -8.70
N THR A 101 16.15 2.58 -9.63
CA THR A 101 16.84 3.86 -9.50
C THR A 101 16.27 4.64 -8.33
N ARG A 102 17.16 5.08 -7.44
CA ARG A 102 16.79 5.84 -6.24
C ARG A 102 16.90 7.32 -6.53
N GLU A 103 15.81 8.04 -6.37
CA GLU A 103 15.81 9.49 -6.40
C GLU A 103 15.58 10.05 -5.00
N VAL A 104 16.56 10.80 -4.49
CA VAL A 104 16.46 11.48 -3.20
C VAL A 104 16.13 12.94 -3.45
N TRP A 105 15.11 13.45 -2.77
CA TRP A 105 14.64 14.82 -2.93
C TRP A 105 14.63 15.54 -1.60
N ASP A 106 15.15 16.76 -1.58
CA ASP A 106 15.02 17.67 -0.45
C ASP A 106 13.60 18.24 -0.43
N VAL A 107 12.90 18.03 0.68
CA VAL A 107 11.47 18.38 0.84
C VAL A 107 11.25 19.89 0.81
N LYS A 108 12.20 20.68 1.31
CA LYS A 108 12.05 22.14 1.46
C LYS A 108 12.23 22.87 0.13
N SER A 109 13.24 22.48 -0.62
CA SER A 109 13.64 23.09 -1.89
C SER A 109 12.97 22.45 -3.09
N GLY A 110 12.45 21.21 -2.95
CA GLY A 110 11.90 20.43 -4.05
C GLY A 110 12.95 20.04 -5.08
N LYS A 111 14.24 19.99 -4.70
CA LYS A 111 15.34 19.64 -5.60
C LYS A 111 15.86 18.25 -5.31
N GLN A 112 16.25 17.57 -6.36
CA GLN A 112 16.87 16.25 -6.26
C GLN A 112 18.34 16.36 -5.80
N ASP A 113 18.72 15.53 -4.84
CA ASP A 113 20.09 15.34 -4.40
C ASP A 113 20.68 14.06 -5.03
N LYS A 114 21.36 14.24 -6.16
CA LYS A 114 22.01 13.14 -6.89
C LYS A 114 23.21 12.53 -6.14
N MET A 115 23.79 13.23 -5.16
CA MET A 115 24.90 12.69 -4.36
C MET A 115 24.37 11.71 -3.31
N LEU A 116 23.30 12.08 -2.61
CA LEU A 116 22.63 11.19 -1.65
C LEU A 116 22.03 9.96 -2.33
N SER A 117 21.46 10.09 -3.54
CA SER A 117 21.00 8.96 -4.36
C SER A 117 22.05 7.86 -4.61
N ARG A 118 23.34 8.19 -4.54
CA ARG A 118 24.44 7.23 -4.75
C ARG A 118 24.87 6.50 -3.48
N GLN A 119 24.40 6.94 -2.31
CA GLN A 119 24.80 6.34 -1.03
C GLN A 119 24.16 4.97 -0.82
N GLY A 120 24.93 4.02 -0.29
CA GLY A 120 24.52 2.61 -0.17
C GLY A 120 23.60 2.28 1.01
N TRP A 121 23.43 3.20 1.95
CA TRP A 121 22.57 3.03 3.14
C TRP A 121 21.10 3.32 2.87
N ILE A 122 20.78 4.08 1.81
CA ILE A 122 19.42 4.26 1.34
C ILE A 122 18.98 2.93 0.72
N PRO A 123 17.92 2.28 1.25
CA PRO A 123 17.49 0.98 0.78
C PRO A 123 17.38 0.97 -0.75
N ASP A 124 18.10 0.04 -1.39
CA ASP A 124 17.76 -0.39 -2.74
C ASP A 124 16.37 -1.06 -2.65
N ALA A 125 15.58 -1.01 -3.72
CA ALA A 125 14.40 -1.84 -3.86
C ALA A 125 14.71 -3.24 -3.33
N ILE A 126 15.80 -3.91 -3.75
CA ILE A 126 16.13 -5.28 -3.31
C ILE A 126 16.30 -5.44 -1.78
N ARG A 127 16.66 -4.38 -1.03
CA ARG A 127 16.95 -4.42 0.42
C ARG A 127 15.77 -4.03 1.32
N THR A 128 14.64 -3.57 0.77
CA THR A 128 13.48 -3.18 1.60
C THR A 128 12.74 -4.37 2.24
N LYS A 129 13.10 -5.63 1.93
CA LYS A 129 12.64 -6.83 2.67
C LYS A 129 12.94 -6.75 4.16
N ASP A 130 14.08 -6.18 4.51
CA ASP A 130 14.52 -6.05 5.89
C ASP A 130 13.70 -5.00 6.66
N MET A 131 12.87 -4.21 5.96
CA MET A 131 11.93 -3.23 6.51
C MET A 131 10.49 -3.77 6.64
N GLY A 132 10.30 -5.09 6.49
CA GLY A 132 8.98 -5.73 6.60
C GLY A 132 8.12 -5.68 5.33
N LEU A 133 8.60 -5.06 4.25
CA LEU A 133 7.91 -5.05 2.97
C LEU A 133 8.09 -6.41 2.27
N ARG A 134 6.99 -6.97 1.73
CA ARG A 134 6.99 -8.27 1.07
C ARG A 134 7.03 -8.12 -0.45
N LYS A 135 7.79 -8.98 -1.12
CA LYS A 135 7.85 -9.08 -2.59
C LYS A 135 6.79 -10.08 -3.09
N GLY A 136 5.95 -9.70 -4.06
CA GLY A 136 5.07 -10.64 -4.80
C GLY A 136 4.03 -9.90 -5.67
N ASN A 137 3.78 -10.26 -6.94
CA ASN A 137 3.22 -11.55 -7.36
C ASN A 137 3.53 -11.96 -8.82
N SER A 138 4.58 -11.40 -9.45
CA SER A 138 4.92 -11.68 -10.85
C SER A 138 6.42 -11.93 -11.02
N ASN A 139 6.80 -12.83 -11.93
CA ASN A 139 8.19 -12.97 -12.38
C ASN A 139 8.74 -11.67 -13.03
N PHE A 140 7.84 -10.74 -13.38
CA PHE A 140 8.15 -9.39 -13.88
C PHE A 140 8.20 -8.32 -12.77
N ASP A 141 7.52 -8.54 -11.63
CA ASP A 141 7.46 -7.57 -10.52
C ASP A 141 8.62 -7.84 -9.56
N ARG A 142 9.73 -7.15 -9.78
CA ARG A 142 10.92 -7.22 -8.91
C ARG A 142 10.81 -6.30 -7.69
N PHE A 143 9.69 -5.60 -7.48
CA PHE A 143 9.53 -4.50 -6.52
C PHE A 143 8.70 -4.87 -5.29
N TYR A 144 8.82 -4.00 -4.30
CA TYR A 144 8.08 -4.05 -3.05
C TYR A 144 6.85 -3.19 -3.24
N LEU A 145 5.77 -3.83 -3.66
CA LEU A 145 4.48 -3.22 -3.57
C LEU A 145 4.11 -3.16 -2.10
N GLN A 146 3.56 -2.04 -1.67
CA GLN A 146 3.01 -1.88 -0.34
C GLN A 146 1.66 -2.61 -0.26
N THR A 147 1.56 -3.86 -0.70
CA THR A 147 0.29 -4.60 -0.79
C THR A 147 -0.13 -5.25 0.52
N GLU A 148 0.67 -5.14 1.57
CA GLU A 148 0.38 -5.75 2.86
C GLU A 148 0.89 -4.86 3.98
N ALA A 149 0.10 -4.75 5.05
CA ALA A 149 0.49 -4.10 6.29
C ALA A 149 -0.10 -4.85 7.49
N ASP A 150 0.62 -4.80 8.61
CA ASP A 150 0.22 -5.44 9.86
C ASP A 150 0.14 -4.38 10.98
N GLN A 151 -0.93 -4.41 11.77
CA GLN A 151 -1.02 -3.64 13.02
C GLN A 151 -1.87 -4.41 14.03
N ASP A 152 -1.37 -4.56 15.26
CA ASP A 152 -2.10 -5.14 16.39
C ASP A 152 -2.75 -6.52 16.13
N GLY A 153 -2.08 -7.37 15.35
CA GLY A 153 -2.56 -8.72 15.02
C GLY A 153 -3.60 -8.77 13.89
N ILE A 154 -3.83 -7.64 13.21
CA ILE A 154 -4.64 -7.55 11.98
C ILE A 154 -3.69 -7.34 10.80
N THR A 155 -3.81 -8.19 9.79
CA THR A 155 -3.12 -8.06 8.50
C THR A 155 -4.09 -7.51 7.46
N ALA A 156 -3.76 -6.39 6.84
CA ALA A 156 -4.44 -5.88 5.64
C ALA A 156 -3.65 -6.31 4.41
N ARG A 157 -4.30 -6.93 3.42
CA ARG A 157 -3.67 -7.36 2.17
C ARG A 157 -4.49 -6.96 0.94
N ALA A 158 -3.84 -6.34 -0.02
CA ALA A 158 -4.40 -6.01 -1.32
C ALA A 158 -4.69 -7.29 -2.13
N ASP A 159 -5.89 -7.37 -2.68
CA ASP A 159 -6.37 -8.41 -3.58
C ASP A 159 -6.69 -7.82 -4.97
N ARG A 160 -7.37 -8.58 -5.83
CA ARG A 160 -7.69 -8.19 -7.21
C ARG A 160 -8.53 -6.91 -7.22
N ASP A 161 -8.43 -6.16 -8.31
CA ASP A 161 -9.16 -4.90 -8.53
C ASP A 161 -8.90 -3.85 -7.41
N GLY A 162 -7.75 -3.97 -6.74
CA GLY A 162 -7.36 -3.14 -5.61
C GLY A 162 -8.17 -3.34 -4.33
N ALA A 163 -9.00 -4.38 -4.22
CA ALA A 163 -9.68 -4.69 -2.95
C ALA A 163 -8.68 -4.92 -1.81
N VAL A 164 -9.10 -4.76 -0.55
CA VAL A 164 -8.24 -5.04 0.61
C VAL A 164 -8.97 -6.00 1.55
N VAL A 165 -8.33 -7.12 1.86
CA VAL A 165 -8.81 -8.13 2.80
C VAL A 165 -8.06 -7.98 4.12
N PHE A 166 -8.80 -7.88 5.21
CA PHE A 166 -8.28 -7.86 6.57
C PHE A 166 -8.40 -9.26 7.16
N THR A 167 -7.33 -9.77 7.76
CA THR A 167 -7.32 -11.07 8.46
C THR A 167 -6.81 -10.92 9.88
N ASP A 168 -7.26 -11.80 10.79
CA ASP A 168 -6.64 -11.95 12.11
C ASP A 168 -5.28 -12.68 12.04
N ALA A 169 -4.64 -12.86 13.20
CA ALA A 169 -3.36 -13.55 13.33
C ALA A 169 -3.40 -15.03 12.91
N ASP A 170 -4.58 -15.66 12.91
CA ASP A 170 -4.80 -17.04 12.45
C ASP A 170 -5.07 -17.10 10.94
N GLY A 171 -5.15 -15.94 10.27
CA GLY A 171 -5.42 -15.82 8.84
C GLY A 171 -6.91 -15.87 8.47
N ASN A 172 -7.81 -15.81 9.44
CA ASN A 172 -9.24 -15.76 9.17
C ASN A 172 -9.63 -14.37 8.69
N ALA A 173 -10.41 -14.30 7.61
CA ALA A 173 -10.85 -13.02 7.07
C ALA A 173 -11.88 -12.34 7.99
N LEU A 174 -11.59 -11.10 8.38
CA LEU A 174 -12.39 -10.25 9.23
C LEU A 174 -13.31 -9.35 8.41
N GLN A 175 -12.75 -8.69 7.40
CA GLN A 175 -13.41 -7.65 6.61
C GLN A 175 -12.79 -7.58 5.22
N THR A 176 -13.59 -7.21 4.23
CA THR A 176 -13.08 -6.83 2.90
C THR A 176 -13.58 -5.44 2.51
N LEU A 177 -12.66 -4.57 2.10
CA LEU A 177 -12.95 -3.30 1.45
C LEU A 177 -12.86 -3.46 -0.08
N THR A 178 -13.84 -2.91 -0.79
CA THR A 178 -13.90 -2.92 -2.25
C THR A 178 -14.11 -1.50 -2.77
N PHE A 179 -13.40 -1.12 -3.82
CA PHE A 179 -13.39 0.25 -4.33
C PHE A 179 -13.99 0.30 -5.73
N SER A 180 -15.24 0.73 -5.85
CA SER A 180 -15.93 0.76 -7.15
C SER A 180 -15.34 1.77 -8.14
N GLU A 181 -14.56 2.74 -7.64
CA GLU A 181 -13.78 3.66 -8.46
C GLU A 181 -12.67 2.94 -9.24
N ASN A 182 -12.07 1.89 -8.69
CA ASN A 182 -11.00 1.15 -9.37
C ASN A 182 -11.53 0.51 -10.66
N LYS A 183 -10.87 0.80 -11.78
CA LYS A 183 -11.16 0.26 -13.13
C LYS A 183 -10.04 -0.60 -13.67
N ASP A 184 -8.82 -0.42 -13.21
CA ASP A 184 -7.69 -1.26 -13.55
C ASP A 184 -7.68 -2.52 -12.68
N GLN A 185 -7.71 -3.68 -13.35
CA GLN A 185 -7.70 -5.00 -12.71
C GLN A 185 -6.31 -5.38 -12.19
N HIS A 186 -5.27 -4.69 -12.69
CA HIS A 186 -3.89 -4.85 -12.24
C HIS A 186 -3.55 -3.96 -11.05
N HIS A 187 -4.39 -2.99 -10.73
CA HIS A 187 -4.18 -2.12 -9.60
C HIS A 187 -4.10 -2.91 -8.30
N ARG A 188 -3.07 -2.63 -7.52
CA ARG A 188 -2.86 -3.20 -6.18
C ARG A 188 -2.77 -2.06 -5.20
N ALA A 189 -3.85 -1.89 -4.43
CA ALA A 189 -3.97 -0.78 -3.52
C ALA A 189 -2.88 -0.83 -2.42
N PRO A 190 -2.14 0.26 -2.18
CA PRO A 190 -1.17 0.28 -1.11
C PRO A 190 -1.88 0.20 0.25
N CYS A 191 -1.31 -0.54 1.18
CA CYS A 191 -1.83 -0.81 2.51
C CYS A 191 -0.91 -0.15 3.53
N LEU A 192 -1.46 0.77 4.32
CA LEU A 192 -0.69 1.46 5.34
C LEU A 192 -1.52 1.63 6.62
N PHE A 193 -0.90 1.32 7.75
CA PHE A 193 -1.46 1.64 9.05
C PHE A 193 -0.77 2.87 9.65
N HIS A 194 -1.56 3.80 10.19
CA HIS A 194 -1.04 4.96 10.90
C HIS A 194 -2.04 5.45 11.95
N ASN A 195 -1.59 5.59 13.21
CA ASN A 195 -2.39 6.09 14.33
C ASN A 195 -3.76 5.40 14.50
N GLY A 196 -3.83 4.09 14.27
CA GLY A 196 -5.09 3.33 14.38
C GLY A 196 -5.99 3.39 13.15
N GLN A 197 -5.62 4.16 12.12
CA GLN A 197 -6.32 4.21 10.85
C GLN A 197 -5.66 3.29 9.82
N PHE A 198 -6.48 2.71 8.95
CA PHE A 198 -6.02 2.11 7.71
C PHE A 198 -6.08 3.15 6.58
N ILE A 199 -5.01 3.23 5.81
CA ILE A 199 -4.85 4.17 4.70
C ILE A 199 -4.56 3.37 3.44
N THR A 200 -5.25 3.71 2.36
CA THR A 200 -5.09 3.06 1.05
C THR A 200 -5.21 4.03 -0.11
N GLY A 201 -4.84 3.57 -1.31
CA GLY A 201 -4.88 4.33 -2.56
C GLY A 201 -5.78 3.67 -3.61
N THR A 202 -6.31 4.47 -4.53
CA THR A 202 -7.09 4.01 -5.68
C THR A 202 -6.37 4.30 -7.00
N ASP A 203 -6.84 3.68 -8.08
CA ASP A 203 -6.30 3.94 -9.43
C ASP A 203 -6.75 5.28 -10.04
N ASP A 204 -7.75 5.94 -9.42
CA ASP A 204 -8.29 7.22 -9.84
C ASP A 204 -7.71 8.42 -9.05
N GLY A 205 -6.70 8.16 -8.20
CA GLY A 205 -5.95 9.20 -7.51
C GLY A 205 -6.55 9.62 -6.17
N ARG A 206 -7.20 8.71 -5.43
CA ARG A 206 -7.71 8.99 -4.07
C ARG A 206 -6.92 8.24 -3.02
N VAL A 207 -6.45 8.98 -2.02
CA VAL A 207 -6.03 8.37 -0.76
C VAL A 207 -7.25 8.31 0.16
N LEU A 208 -7.56 7.11 0.64
CA LEU A 208 -8.72 6.80 1.47
C LEU A 208 -8.26 6.43 2.88
N PHE A 209 -8.97 6.94 3.89
CA PHE A 209 -8.69 6.69 5.30
C PHE A 209 -9.90 6.00 5.94
N TYR A 210 -9.64 4.90 6.64
CA TYR A 210 -10.64 4.10 7.33
C TYR A 210 -10.29 3.99 8.81
N GLU A 211 -11.28 4.20 9.65
CA GLU A 211 -11.19 3.81 11.06
C GLU A 211 -11.45 2.31 11.11
N LEU A 212 -10.51 1.52 11.63
CA LEU A 212 -10.81 0.13 11.89
C LEU A 212 -11.57 0.03 13.21
N ALA A 213 -12.68 -0.70 13.19
CA ALA A 213 -13.34 -1.11 14.42
C ALA A 213 -12.34 -1.90 15.26
N LYS A 214 -12.07 -1.45 16.48
CA LYS A 214 -11.32 -2.26 17.44
C LYS A 214 -12.15 -3.53 17.72
N PRO A 215 -11.53 -4.72 17.75
CA PRO A 215 -12.22 -5.95 18.10
C PRO A 215 -12.86 -5.87 19.49
#